data_AF-A0AAE3M0C1-F1
#
_entry.id   AF-A0AAE3M0C1-F1
#
_cell.length_a   1.000
_cell.length_b   1.000
_cell.length_c   1.000
_cell.angle_alpha   90.00
_cell.angle_beta   90.00
_cell.angle_gamma   90.00
#
_symmetry.space_group_name_H-M   'P 1'
#
loop_
_entity.id
_entity.type
_entity.pdbx_description
1 polymer ?
#
loop_
_entity_poly.entity_id
_entity_poly.type
_entity_poly.pdbx_seq_one_letter_code
_entity_poly.pdbx_strand_id
1 'polypeptide(L)'
;QTLARGAGVSLPFPEVVDDFPDGIEVAQHRSPTLRVILQEMLLYSTNLTAEICGLAATQARYRTTLKIESSAAQMTRWLGETYGIEGRFVDHSGLSDANRVSAADIVKVMQAVGADGPLRPIMRRIAMRDADNERIETFPNEVRAKTGTLNFVSSLAGYVETADGSDVTFAIFAANLERREQGKAAGDEVPAGSIEWNRRAKRLQQVLLQRWSLSADDDRPFSQGVDIDAQLDVPAN
;
A
#
# COMPACT_ATOMS: atom_id res chain seq x y z
N GLN A 1 -27.77 -20.18 4.70
CA GLN A 1 -29.14 -20.74 4.66
C GLN A 1 -29.92 -20.36 3.40
N THR A 2 -29.96 -19.08 2.97
CA THR A 2 -30.71 -18.65 1.76
C THR A 2 -30.28 -19.36 0.48
N LEU A 3 -28.97 -19.44 0.21
CA LEU A 3 -28.44 -20.10 -0.99
C LEU A 3 -28.77 -21.60 -1.03
N ALA A 4 -28.62 -22.30 0.10
CA ALA A 4 -28.97 -23.71 0.23
C ALA A 4 -30.47 -23.96 -0.01
N ARG A 5 -31.34 -23.12 0.57
CA ARG A 5 -32.80 -23.21 0.36
C ARG A 5 -33.18 -22.99 -1.10
N GLY A 6 -32.53 -22.04 -1.79
CA GLY A 6 -32.72 -21.82 -3.22
C GLY A 6 -32.35 -23.03 -4.08
N ALA A 7 -31.43 -23.87 -3.61
CA ALA A 7 -31.05 -25.15 -4.22
C ALA A 7 -31.88 -26.36 -3.71
N GLY A 8 -32.95 -26.12 -2.93
CA GLY A 8 -33.81 -27.18 -2.38
C GLY A 8 -33.24 -27.89 -1.15
N VAL A 9 -32.15 -27.40 -0.56
CA VAL A 9 -31.52 -27.98 0.64
C VAL A 9 -32.00 -27.24 1.90
N SER A 10 -32.71 -27.97 2.77
CA SER A 10 -33.11 -27.45 4.09
C SER A 10 -31.98 -27.67 5.09
N LEU A 11 -31.52 -26.60 5.73
CA LEU A 11 -30.47 -26.64 6.76
C LEU A 11 -31.04 -26.15 8.10
N PRO A 12 -30.65 -26.76 9.23
CA PRO A 12 -30.99 -26.26 10.56
C PRO A 12 -30.33 -24.90 10.84
N PHE A 13 -30.63 -24.30 11.99
CA PHE A 13 -29.89 -23.13 12.45
C PHE A 13 -28.41 -23.49 12.64
N PRO A 14 -27.48 -22.61 12.23
CA PRO A 14 -26.06 -22.85 12.41
C PRO A 14 -25.71 -22.82 13.90
N GLU A 15 -24.85 -23.73 14.32
CA GLU A 15 -24.23 -23.75 15.64
C GLU A 15 -22.75 -23.39 15.49
N VAL A 16 -22.20 -22.65 16.46
CA VAL A 16 -20.77 -22.34 16.50
C VAL A 16 -20.05 -23.52 17.13
N VAL A 17 -19.04 -24.03 16.45
CA VAL A 17 -18.19 -25.12 16.94
C VAL A 17 -16.75 -24.65 16.95
N ASP A 18 -15.98 -25.09 17.96
CA ASP A 18 -14.56 -24.80 18.08
C ASP A 18 -13.70 -25.77 17.26
N ASP A 19 -14.16 -27.02 17.16
CA ASP A 19 -13.51 -28.08 16.40
C ASP A 19 -14.39 -28.53 15.22
N PHE A 20 -13.75 -28.85 14.10
CA PHE A 20 -14.46 -29.37 12.94
C PHE A 20 -14.96 -30.79 13.24
N PRO A 21 -16.26 -31.09 13.08
CA PRO A 21 -16.78 -32.42 13.35
C PRO A 21 -16.25 -33.43 12.32
N ASP A 22 -16.15 -34.70 12.72
CA ASP A 22 -15.84 -35.79 11.78
C ASP A 22 -16.87 -35.82 10.64
N GLY A 23 -16.39 -35.91 9.40
CA GLY A 23 -17.24 -35.87 8.22
C GLY A 23 -16.51 -36.22 6.93
N ILE A 24 -17.28 -36.48 5.88
CA ILE A 24 -16.77 -36.73 4.53
C ILE A 24 -16.78 -35.40 3.77
N GLU A 25 -15.64 -34.99 3.19
CA GLU A 25 -15.58 -33.83 2.30
C GLU A 25 -16.44 -34.10 1.05
N VAL A 26 -17.57 -33.39 0.93
CA VAL A 26 -18.50 -33.55 -0.22
C VAL A 26 -18.18 -32.59 -1.38
N ALA A 27 -17.53 -31.46 -1.07
CA ALA A 27 -17.13 -30.45 -2.05
C ALA A 27 -16.06 -29.55 -1.44
N GLN A 28 -15.17 -29.04 -2.29
CA GLN A 28 -14.14 -28.08 -1.90
C GLN A 28 -14.12 -26.93 -2.90
N HIS A 29 -14.10 -25.70 -2.37
CA HIS A 29 -13.87 -24.50 -3.14
C HIS A 29 -12.47 -23.96 -2.83
N ARG A 30 -11.65 -23.77 -3.86
CA ARG A 30 -10.32 -23.17 -3.73
C ARG A 30 -10.37 -21.74 -4.26
N SER A 31 -9.82 -20.81 -3.49
CA SER A 31 -9.61 -19.44 -3.94
C SER A 31 -8.66 -19.39 -5.15
N PRO A 32 -8.57 -18.25 -5.85
CA PRO A 32 -7.42 -17.96 -6.71
C PRO A 32 -6.10 -18.10 -5.96
N THR A 33 -5.00 -18.18 -6.72
CA THR A 33 -3.66 -18.21 -6.12
C THR A 33 -3.39 -16.93 -5.33
N LEU A 34 -2.52 -17.02 -4.31
CA LEU A 34 -2.13 -15.86 -3.51
C LEU A 34 -1.60 -14.71 -4.36
N ARG A 35 -0.91 -15.00 -5.48
CA ARG A 35 -0.44 -13.98 -6.42
C ARG A 35 -1.59 -13.15 -7.00
N VAL A 36 -2.68 -13.79 -7.42
CA VAL A 36 -3.85 -13.10 -7.97
C VAL A 36 -4.53 -12.26 -6.89
N ILE A 37 -4.71 -12.84 -5.70
CA ILE A 37 -5.30 -12.14 -4.54
C ILE A 37 -4.48 -10.89 -4.19
N LEU A 38 -3.16 -11.00 -4.14
CA LEU A 38 -2.28 -9.86 -3.84
C LEU A 38 -2.27 -8.83 -4.96
N GLN A 39 -2.35 -9.23 -6.23
CA GLN A 39 -2.45 -8.31 -7.36
C GLN A 39 -3.74 -7.48 -7.29
N GLU A 40 -4.89 -8.11 -7.03
CA GLU A 40 -6.15 -7.41 -6.85
C GLU A 40 -6.12 -6.51 -5.60
N MET A 41 -5.54 -6.99 -4.50
CA MET A 41 -5.37 -6.21 -3.28
C MET A 41 -4.50 -4.97 -3.53
N LEU A 42 -3.40 -5.07 -4.27
CA LEU A 42 -2.56 -3.92 -4.60
C LEU A 42 -3.26 -2.95 -5.56
N LEU A 43 -4.07 -3.46 -6.50
CA LEU A 43 -4.83 -2.67 -7.47
C LEU A 43 -5.95 -1.86 -6.80
N TYR A 44 -6.76 -2.51 -5.97
CA TYR A 44 -7.95 -1.92 -5.34
C TYR A 44 -7.69 -1.41 -3.91
N SER A 45 -6.51 -1.69 -3.34
CA SER A 45 -6.13 -1.33 -1.98
C SER A 45 -7.11 -1.86 -0.91
N THR A 46 -7.53 -3.12 -1.05
CA THR A 46 -8.52 -3.72 -0.14
C THR A 46 -7.91 -4.07 1.23
N ASN A 47 -8.23 -3.27 2.25
CA ASN A 47 -7.68 -3.44 3.61
C ASN A 47 -7.94 -4.83 4.19
N LEU A 48 -9.17 -5.35 4.07
CA LEU A 48 -9.53 -6.67 4.60
C LEU A 48 -8.63 -7.79 4.04
N THR A 49 -8.37 -7.77 2.74
CA THR A 49 -7.50 -8.75 2.08
C THR A 49 -6.07 -8.63 2.58
N ALA A 50 -5.57 -7.43 2.82
CA ALA A 50 -4.23 -7.22 3.39
C ALA A 50 -4.12 -7.82 4.80
N GLU A 51 -5.12 -7.58 5.67
CA GLU A 51 -5.16 -8.17 7.02
C GLU A 51 -5.19 -9.69 6.98
N ILE A 52 -6.06 -10.28 6.16
CA ILE A 52 -6.18 -11.73 6.03
C ILE A 52 -4.87 -12.33 5.48
N CYS A 53 -4.25 -11.71 4.49
CA CYS A 53 -2.98 -12.19 3.94
C CYS A 53 -1.86 -12.14 5.00
N GLY A 54 -1.78 -11.06 5.78
CA GLY A 54 -0.80 -10.92 6.85
C GLY A 54 -1.00 -11.93 7.99
N LEU A 55 -2.25 -12.14 8.41
CA LEU A 55 -2.61 -13.19 9.37
C LEU A 55 -2.26 -14.59 8.84
N ALA A 56 -2.59 -14.89 7.60
CA ALA A 56 -2.28 -16.17 6.96
C ALA A 56 -0.76 -16.40 6.84
N ALA A 57 0.02 -15.36 6.53
CA ALA A 57 1.48 -15.45 6.48
C ALA A 57 2.07 -15.79 7.86
N THR A 58 1.59 -15.12 8.92
CA THR A 58 1.97 -15.44 10.30
C THR A 58 1.57 -16.86 10.68
N GLN A 59 0.34 -17.28 10.37
CA GLN A 59 -0.14 -18.63 10.64
C GLN A 59 0.70 -19.68 9.91
N ALA A 60 1.02 -19.47 8.63
CA ALA A 60 1.83 -20.38 7.84
C ALA A 60 3.26 -20.50 8.40
N ARG A 61 3.85 -19.38 8.84
CA ARG A 61 5.23 -19.34 9.36
C ARG A 61 5.35 -19.92 10.76
N TYR A 62 4.43 -19.58 11.66
CA TYR A 62 4.55 -19.87 13.09
C TYR A 62 3.57 -20.94 13.59
N ARG A 63 2.68 -21.43 12.71
CA ARG A 63 1.65 -22.44 13.03
C ARG A 63 0.76 -22.02 14.22
N THR A 64 0.50 -20.73 14.33
CA THR A 64 -0.35 -20.16 15.39
C THR A 64 -1.21 -19.03 14.85
N THR A 65 -2.41 -18.90 15.42
CA THR A 65 -3.33 -17.81 15.11
C THR A 65 -3.08 -16.68 16.11
N LEU A 66 -2.78 -15.49 15.59
CA LEU A 66 -2.58 -14.29 16.39
C LEU A 66 -3.64 -13.24 16.06
N LYS A 67 -3.84 -12.29 16.97
CA LYS A 67 -4.55 -11.04 16.67
C LYS A 67 -3.73 -10.21 15.67
N ILE A 68 -4.40 -9.30 14.97
CA ILE A 68 -3.80 -8.45 13.92
C ILE A 68 -2.53 -7.75 14.43
N GLU A 69 -2.59 -7.11 15.60
CA GLU A 69 -1.48 -6.35 16.16
C GLU A 69 -0.27 -7.23 16.46
N SER A 70 -0.51 -8.42 17.00
CA SER A 70 0.55 -9.40 17.29
C SER A 70 1.13 -10.01 16.00
N SER A 71 0.30 -10.22 14.98
CA SER A 71 0.74 -10.67 13.65
C SER A 71 1.59 -9.59 12.95
N ALA A 72 1.20 -8.32 13.02
CA ALA A 72 1.95 -7.19 12.48
C ALA A 72 3.28 -6.96 13.23
N ALA A 73 3.33 -7.23 14.54
CA ALA A 73 4.58 -7.25 15.30
C ALA A 73 5.53 -8.36 14.80
N GLN A 74 5.01 -9.54 14.43
CA GLN A 74 5.82 -10.60 13.82
C GLN A 74 6.34 -10.21 12.43
N MET A 75 5.56 -9.49 11.63
CA MET A 75 6.01 -8.90 10.36
C MET A 75 7.13 -7.87 10.60
N THR A 76 6.96 -6.99 11.59
CA THR A 76 7.97 -6.00 11.99
C THR A 76 9.30 -6.68 12.34
N ARG A 77 9.24 -7.72 13.18
CA ARG A 77 10.42 -8.50 13.57
C ARG A 77 11.08 -9.16 12.37
N TRP A 78 10.30 -9.80 11.50
CA TRP A 78 10.83 -10.44 10.29
C TRP A 78 11.51 -9.43 9.36
N LEU A 79 10.94 -8.24 9.18
CA LEU A 79 11.54 -7.18 8.38
C LEU A 79 12.87 -6.69 8.97
N GLY A 80 12.93 -6.50 10.29
CA GLY A 80 14.16 -6.16 11.00
C GLY A 80 15.25 -7.25 10.88
N GLU A 81 14.89 -8.52 11.08
CA GLU A 81 15.82 -9.64 10.97
C GLU A 81 16.31 -9.88 9.52
N THR A 82 15.45 -9.67 8.53
CA THR A 82 15.74 -9.99 7.12
C THR A 82 16.42 -8.85 6.39
N TYR A 83 16.01 -7.61 6.63
CA TYR A 83 16.47 -6.43 5.89
C TYR A 83 17.16 -5.39 6.77
N GLY A 84 17.19 -5.58 8.09
CA GLY A 84 17.77 -4.61 9.01
C GLY A 84 17.08 -3.25 8.93
N ILE A 85 15.74 -3.23 8.84
CA ILE A 85 14.95 -2.00 8.86
C ILE A 85 14.35 -1.74 10.24
N GLU A 86 14.12 -0.47 10.54
CA GLU A 86 13.49 -0.03 11.78
C GLU A 86 12.06 0.45 11.50
N GLY A 87 11.09 -0.37 11.86
CA GLY A 87 9.67 -0.07 11.67
C GLY A 87 8.83 -0.49 12.86
N ARG A 88 7.58 -0.07 12.86
CA ARG A 88 6.54 -0.52 13.78
C ARG A 88 5.25 -0.67 12.99
N PHE A 89 4.78 -1.90 12.85
CA PHE A 89 3.48 -2.19 12.25
C PHE A 89 2.53 -2.75 13.31
N VAL A 90 1.33 -2.19 13.37
CA VAL A 90 0.24 -2.68 14.25
C VAL A 90 -0.93 -3.26 13.46
N ASP A 91 -0.88 -3.16 12.14
CA ASP A 91 -1.79 -3.82 11.20
C ASP A 91 -1.04 -4.15 9.89
N HIS A 92 -1.72 -4.84 8.96
CA HIS A 92 -1.13 -5.19 7.66
C HIS A 92 -1.60 -4.30 6.52
N SER A 93 -2.72 -3.60 6.70
CA SER A 93 -3.32 -2.73 5.68
C SER A 93 -2.73 -1.31 5.63
N GLY A 94 -2.09 -0.85 6.71
CA GLY A 94 -1.62 0.52 6.82
C GLY A 94 -2.71 1.52 7.22
N LEU A 95 -3.87 1.05 7.71
CA LEU A 95 -4.99 1.90 8.11
C LEU A 95 -4.71 2.64 9.44
N SER A 96 -3.93 2.01 10.32
CA SER A 96 -3.59 2.54 11.63
C SER A 96 -2.51 3.62 11.56
N ASP A 97 -2.80 4.71 12.26
CA ASP A 97 -1.87 5.81 12.46
C ASP A 97 -0.79 5.52 13.48
N ALA A 98 -0.78 4.34 14.10
CA ALA A 98 0.32 3.89 14.93
C ALA A 98 1.45 3.24 14.14
N ASN A 99 1.24 2.97 12.83
CA ASN A 99 2.28 2.45 11.96
C ASN A 99 3.41 3.47 11.76
N ARG A 100 4.67 3.03 11.83
CA ARG A 100 5.87 3.85 11.61
C ARG A 100 6.84 3.09 10.71
N VAL A 101 7.33 3.75 9.67
CA VAL A 101 8.41 3.26 8.82
C VAL A 101 9.02 4.45 8.10
N SER A 102 10.34 4.45 7.89
CA SER A 102 10.98 5.50 7.11
C SER A 102 10.85 5.23 5.60
N ALA A 103 10.92 6.28 4.77
CA ALA A 103 10.96 6.11 3.32
C ALA A 103 12.21 5.31 2.89
N ALA A 104 13.34 5.52 3.58
CA ALA A 104 14.58 4.80 3.33
C ALA A 104 14.44 3.29 3.61
N ASP A 105 13.72 2.91 4.66
CA ASP A 105 13.48 1.49 4.97
C ASP A 105 12.60 0.81 3.92
N ILE A 106 11.56 1.49 3.43
CA ILE A 106 10.74 0.95 2.32
C ILE A 106 11.59 0.78 1.06
N VAL A 107 12.41 1.78 0.70
CA VAL A 107 13.33 1.68 -0.43
C VAL A 107 14.31 0.53 -0.24
N LYS A 108 14.88 0.36 0.94
CA LYS A 108 15.82 -0.73 1.27
C LYS A 108 15.18 -2.11 1.07
N VAL A 109 13.95 -2.31 1.54
CA VAL A 109 13.21 -3.56 1.34
C VAL A 109 12.92 -3.79 -0.15
N MET A 110 12.45 -2.77 -0.87
CA MET A 110 12.14 -2.88 -2.29
C MET A 110 13.38 -3.13 -3.15
N GLN A 111 14.51 -2.49 -2.85
CA GLN A 111 15.80 -2.76 -3.49
C GLN A 111 16.25 -4.21 -3.27
N ALA A 112 16.07 -4.74 -2.04
CA ALA A 112 16.39 -6.13 -1.75
C ALA A 112 15.48 -7.13 -2.48
N VAL A 113 14.22 -6.77 -2.73
CA VAL A 113 13.28 -7.56 -3.57
C VAL A 113 13.66 -7.49 -5.05
N GLY A 114 14.21 -6.34 -5.50
CA GLY A 114 14.63 -6.09 -6.87
C GLY A 114 13.48 -5.66 -7.79
N ALA A 115 13.77 -4.79 -8.76
CA ALA A 115 12.80 -4.35 -9.76
C ALA A 115 12.33 -5.48 -10.68
N ASP A 116 13.18 -6.47 -10.96
CA ASP A 116 12.85 -7.72 -11.65
C ASP A 116 12.19 -8.78 -10.74
N GLY A 117 12.01 -8.44 -9.46
CA GLY A 117 11.44 -9.31 -8.45
C GLY A 117 9.92 -9.54 -8.62
N PRO A 118 9.33 -10.40 -7.77
CA PRO A 118 7.93 -10.80 -7.90
C PRO A 118 6.92 -9.68 -7.61
N LEU A 119 7.36 -8.55 -7.03
CA LEU A 119 6.51 -7.44 -6.60
C LEU A 119 6.11 -6.53 -7.77
N ARG A 120 7.05 -6.03 -8.58
CA ARG A 120 6.77 -5.08 -9.68
C ARG A 120 5.64 -5.55 -10.61
N PRO A 121 5.59 -6.82 -11.07
CA PRO A 121 4.55 -7.28 -11.99
C PRO A 121 3.11 -7.21 -11.44
N ILE A 122 2.94 -7.28 -10.12
CA ILE A 122 1.62 -7.24 -9.46
C ILE A 122 1.25 -5.83 -8.95
N MET A 123 2.15 -4.85 -9.07
CA MET A 123 1.88 -3.46 -8.74
C MET A 123 1.08 -2.76 -9.84
N ARG A 124 0.30 -1.75 -9.43
CA ARG A 124 -0.49 -0.90 -10.32
C ARG A 124 0.42 -0.02 -11.17
N ARG A 125 0.12 0.10 -12.47
CA ARG A 125 0.71 1.13 -13.34
C ARG A 125 0.16 2.51 -12.97
N ILE A 126 1.04 3.48 -12.78
CA ILE A 126 0.69 4.87 -12.51
C ILE A 126 0.72 5.64 -13.83
N ALA A 127 -0.41 6.24 -14.19
CA ALA A 127 -0.47 7.11 -15.35
C ALA A 127 0.22 8.44 -15.04
N MET A 128 1.10 8.87 -15.93
CA MET A 128 1.73 10.19 -15.84
C MET A 128 0.78 11.28 -16.30
N ARG A 129 0.86 12.43 -15.62
CA ARG A 129 -0.01 13.56 -15.83
C ARG A 129 0.77 14.87 -15.90
N ASP A 130 0.29 15.80 -16.70
CA ASP A 130 0.87 17.13 -16.83
C ASP A 130 0.41 18.09 -15.71
N ALA A 131 0.76 19.37 -15.85
CA ALA A 131 0.44 20.41 -14.88
C ALA A 131 -1.08 20.63 -14.71
N ASP A 132 -1.84 20.43 -15.79
CA ASP A 132 -3.31 20.53 -15.85
C ASP A 132 -4.01 19.24 -15.39
N ASN A 133 -3.21 18.24 -14.95
CA ASN A 133 -3.65 16.94 -14.48
C ASN A 133 -4.30 16.10 -15.60
N GLU A 134 -4.02 16.41 -16.87
CA GLU A 134 -4.36 15.59 -18.02
C GLU A 134 -3.36 14.45 -18.16
N ARG A 135 -3.77 13.32 -18.76
CA ARG A 135 -2.89 12.15 -18.91
C ARG A 135 -1.93 12.38 -20.06
N ILE A 136 -0.65 12.12 -19.83
CA ILE A 136 0.37 12.10 -20.87
C ILE A 136 0.35 10.73 -21.54
N GLU A 137 -0.32 10.61 -22.69
CA GLU A 137 -0.50 9.32 -23.38
C GLU A 137 0.80 8.77 -23.97
N THR A 138 1.75 9.63 -24.31
CA THR A 138 3.03 9.27 -24.96
C THR A 138 4.21 9.20 -23.98
N PHE A 139 3.94 9.05 -22.69
CA PHE A 139 5.00 8.98 -21.69
C PHE A 139 5.81 7.68 -21.87
N PRO A 140 7.14 7.76 -22.10
CA PRO A 140 7.93 6.61 -22.59
C PRO A 140 8.20 5.56 -21.51
N ASN A 141 8.24 5.98 -20.23
CA ASN A 141 8.76 5.15 -19.15
C ASN A 141 7.66 4.63 -18.24
N GLU A 142 7.79 3.39 -17.75
CA GLU A 142 6.79 2.82 -16.85
C GLU A 142 6.99 3.25 -15.39
N VAL A 143 5.90 3.61 -14.73
CA VAL A 143 5.85 3.71 -13.26
C VAL A 143 4.93 2.63 -12.70
N ARG A 144 5.45 1.83 -11.76
CA ARG A 144 4.67 0.86 -10.98
C ARG A 144 4.78 1.13 -9.51
N ALA A 145 3.64 1.37 -8.85
CA ALA A 145 3.66 1.80 -7.46
C ALA A 145 2.41 1.38 -6.70
N LYS A 146 2.52 1.42 -5.38
CA LYS A 146 1.40 1.32 -4.44
C LYS A 146 1.11 2.70 -3.85
N THR A 147 -0.16 3.10 -3.93
CA THR A 147 -0.67 4.32 -3.31
C THR A 147 -1.10 4.07 -1.88
N GLY A 148 -0.84 5.02 -0.98
CA GLY A 148 -1.53 5.16 0.30
C GLY A 148 -2.19 6.52 0.37
N THR A 149 -3.42 6.58 0.87
CA THR A 149 -4.17 7.84 0.98
C THR A 149 -5.04 7.80 2.23
N LEU A 150 -4.84 8.77 3.11
CA LEU A 150 -5.71 9.08 4.23
C LEU A 150 -5.92 10.60 4.25
N ASN A 151 -6.80 11.10 5.13
CA ASN A 151 -6.94 12.55 5.31
C ASN A 151 -5.60 13.17 5.72
N PHE A 152 -5.13 14.13 4.92
CA PHE A 152 -3.84 14.81 5.04
C PHE A 152 -2.60 13.91 4.95
N VAL A 153 -2.73 12.75 4.30
CA VAL A 153 -1.61 11.82 4.06
C VAL A 153 -1.69 11.30 2.63
N SER A 154 -0.59 11.41 1.88
CA SER A 154 -0.43 10.75 0.60
C SER A 154 0.94 10.10 0.52
N SER A 155 0.94 8.78 0.34
CA SER A 155 2.15 8.01 0.12
C SER A 155 2.14 7.30 -1.23
N LEU A 156 3.33 7.12 -1.78
CA LEU A 156 3.55 6.38 -3.01
C LEU A 156 4.91 5.68 -2.93
N ALA A 157 4.94 4.37 -3.13
CA ALA A 157 6.19 3.60 -3.16
C ALA A 157 6.20 2.64 -4.34
N GLY A 158 7.32 2.55 -5.06
CA GLY A 158 7.32 1.96 -6.39
C GLY A 158 8.69 1.88 -7.06
N TYR A 159 8.61 1.50 -8.33
CA TYR A 159 9.69 1.53 -9.30
C TYR A 159 9.30 2.50 -10.42
N VAL A 160 10.27 3.29 -10.88
CA VAL A 160 10.16 4.11 -12.09
C VAL A 160 11.30 3.75 -13.03
N GLU A 161 10.95 3.43 -14.27
CA GLU A 161 11.91 3.23 -15.35
C GLU A 161 12.49 4.60 -15.76
N THR A 162 13.80 4.64 -15.98
CA THR A 162 14.53 5.83 -16.44
C THR A 162 14.74 5.78 -17.96
N ALA A 163 15.05 6.93 -18.56
CA ALA A 163 15.20 7.05 -20.02
C ALA A 163 16.34 6.18 -20.62
N ASP A 164 17.30 5.75 -19.81
CA ASP A 164 18.37 4.83 -20.19
C ASP A 164 18.02 3.35 -19.94
N GLY A 165 16.80 3.07 -19.47
CA GLY A 165 16.28 1.71 -19.20
C GLY A 165 16.62 1.15 -17.83
N SER A 166 17.25 1.93 -16.93
CA SER A 166 17.47 1.53 -15.54
C SER A 166 16.19 1.69 -14.70
N ASP A 167 16.19 1.16 -13.47
CA ASP A 167 15.08 1.31 -12.53
C ASP A 167 15.48 2.09 -11.29
N VAL A 168 14.71 3.13 -10.96
CA VAL A 168 14.79 3.83 -9.68
C VAL A 168 13.72 3.28 -8.73
N THR A 169 14.16 2.80 -7.58
CA THR A 169 13.27 2.44 -6.46
C THR A 169 13.01 3.66 -5.61
N PHE A 170 11.74 3.94 -5.29
CA PHE A 170 11.37 5.14 -4.55
C PHE A 170 10.31 4.91 -3.48
N ALA A 171 10.29 5.81 -2.49
CA ALA A 171 9.19 6.00 -1.56
C ALA A 171 9.00 7.49 -1.29
N ILE A 172 7.78 7.99 -1.47
CA ILE A 172 7.39 9.38 -1.21
C ILE A 172 6.33 9.36 -0.13
N PHE A 173 6.62 9.97 1.02
CA PHE A 173 5.67 10.16 2.11
C PHE A 173 5.41 11.64 2.31
N ALA A 174 4.18 12.06 2.04
CA ALA A 174 3.67 13.38 2.39
C ALA A 174 2.63 13.21 3.49
N ALA A 175 2.78 13.92 4.61
CA ALA A 175 1.78 13.97 5.67
C ALA A 175 1.74 15.32 6.37
N ASN A 176 0.55 15.79 6.74
CA ASN A 176 0.35 16.83 7.74
C ASN A 176 -0.38 16.20 8.94
N LEU A 177 0.41 15.75 9.92
CA LEU A 177 -0.09 14.98 11.07
C LEU A 177 -0.93 15.84 12.01
N GLU A 178 -0.61 17.12 12.15
CA GLU A 178 -1.38 18.04 12.99
C GLU A 178 -2.80 18.22 12.46
N ARG A 179 -2.96 18.54 11.18
CA ARG A 179 -4.29 18.68 10.54
C ARG A 179 -5.06 17.36 10.54
N ARG A 180 -4.35 16.23 10.42
CA ARG A 180 -4.94 14.90 10.53
C ARG A 180 -5.54 14.65 11.92
N GLU A 181 -4.80 14.94 12.99
CA GLU A 181 -5.30 14.80 14.35
C GLU A 181 -6.48 15.75 14.62
N GLN A 182 -6.42 16.99 14.14
CA GLN A 182 -7.54 17.93 14.22
C GLN A 182 -8.79 17.40 13.50
N GLY A 183 -8.63 16.86 12.29
CA GLY A 183 -9.74 16.28 11.53
C GLY A 183 -10.39 15.08 12.20
N LYS A 184 -9.60 14.20 12.83
CA LYS A 184 -10.14 13.09 13.63
C LYS A 184 -10.90 13.57 14.85
N ALA A 185 -10.37 14.57 15.56
CA ALA A 185 -11.00 15.13 16.75
C ALA A 185 -12.36 15.76 16.42
N ALA A 186 -12.50 16.33 15.22
CA ALA A 186 -13.77 16.85 14.72
C ALA A 186 -14.78 15.75 14.35
N GLY A 187 -14.33 14.50 14.12
CA GLY A 187 -15.20 13.39 13.70
C GLY A 187 -15.61 13.44 12.24
N ASP A 188 -15.00 14.32 11.44
CA ASP A 188 -15.31 14.47 10.02
C ASP A 188 -14.73 13.31 9.22
N GLU A 189 -15.56 12.63 8.43
CA GLU A 189 -15.09 11.63 7.47
C GLU A 189 -14.14 12.26 6.43
N VAL A 190 -14.45 13.49 6.02
CA VAL A 190 -13.65 14.31 5.09
C VAL A 190 -13.43 15.70 5.71
N PRO A 191 -12.38 15.88 6.52
CA PRO A 191 -12.06 17.16 7.13
C PRO A 191 -11.81 18.25 6.08
N ALA A 192 -12.18 19.49 6.39
CA ALA A 192 -11.99 20.64 5.50
C ALA A 192 -10.52 20.76 5.05
N GLY A 193 -10.31 20.96 3.74
CA GLY A 193 -8.98 21.09 3.14
C GLY A 193 -8.20 19.79 2.92
N SER A 194 -8.68 18.63 3.42
CA SER A 194 -8.00 17.34 3.26
C SER A 194 -7.86 16.91 1.79
N ILE A 195 -8.92 17.10 0.99
CA ILE A 195 -8.93 16.78 -0.45
C ILE A 195 -7.91 17.64 -1.20
N GLU A 196 -7.91 18.94 -0.96
CA GLU A 196 -7.02 19.87 -1.64
C GLU A 196 -5.55 19.63 -1.26
N TRP A 197 -5.28 19.40 0.02
CA TRP A 197 -3.95 19.02 0.50
C TRP A 197 -3.48 17.71 -0.15
N ASN A 198 -4.34 16.67 -0.23
CA ASN A 198 -3.99 15.41 -0.88
C ASN A 198 -3.77 15.58 -2.40
N ARG A 199 -4.55 16.44 -3.07
CA ARG A 199 -4.37 16.77 -4.49
C ARG A 199 -3.01 17.41 -4.73
N ARG A 200 -2.63 18.35 -3.86
CA ARG A 200 -1.33 19.03 -3.84
C ARG A 200 -0.16 18.04 -3.66
N ALA A 201 -0.24 17.15 -2.68
CA ALA A 201 0.77 16.09 -2.48
C ALA A 201 0.92 15.16 -3.70
N LYS A 202 -0.19 14.80 -4.35
CA LYS A 202 -0.17 13.99 -5.58
C LYS A 202 0.46 14.71 -6.79
N ARG A 203 0.29 16.03 -6.91
CA ARG A 203 0.99 16.81 -7.94
C ARG A 203 2.51 16.78 -7.72
N LEU A 204 2.98 16.96 -6.49
CA LEU A 204 4.40 16.84 -6.17
C LEU A 204 4.95 15.44 -6.53
N GLN A 205 4.20 14.38 -6.21
CA GLN A 205 4.57 13.01 -6.61
C GLN A 205 4.71 12.90 -8.15
N GLN A 206 3.79 13.45 -8.92
CA GLN A 206 3.86 13.43 -10.39
C GLN A 206 5.11 14.16 -10.93
N VAL A 207 5.45 15.31 -10.35
CA VAL A 207 6.66 16.08 -10.73
C VAL A 207 7.93 15.28 -10.45
N LEU A 208 8.02 14.67 -9.25
CA LEU A 208 9.18 13.85 -8.87
C LEU A 208 9.34 12.65 -9.81
N LEU A 209 8.26 11.91 -10.09
CA LEU A 209 8.30 10.75 -10.97
C LEU A 209 8.70 11.11 -12.40
N GLN A 210 8.16 12.21 -12.95
CA GLN A 210 8.55 12.69 -14.27
C GLN A 210 10.04 13.03 -14.30
N ARG A 211 10.53 13.77 -13.28
CA ARG A 211 11.94 14.11 -13.19
C ARG A 211 12.84 12.88 -13.09
N TRP A 212 12.51 11.91 -12.24
CA TRP A 212 13.29 10.68 -12.10
C TRP A 212 13.30 9.87 -13.38
N SER A 213 12.15 9.74 -14.05
CA SER A 213 12.06 8.99 -15.30
C SER A 213 12.89 9.62 -16.44
N LEU A 214 13.09 10.94 -16.42
CA LEU A 214 13.79 11.68 -17.47
C LEU A 214 15.29 11.86 -17.19
N SER A 215 15.74 11.52 -15.98
CA SER A 215 17.14 11.67 -15.56
C SER A 215 17.86 10.33 -15.68
N ALA A 216 18.94 10.28 -16.44
CA ALA A 216 19.81 9.09 -16.54
C ALA A 216 20.81 8.98 -15.37
N ASP A 217 21.02 10.08 -14.63
CA ASP A 217 21.85 10.15 -13.42
C ASP A 217 21.54 11.49 -12.75
N ASP A 218 20.89 11.48 -11.58
CA ASP A 218 20.81 12.68 -10.72
C ASP A 218 21.26 12.30 -9.31
N ASP A 219 22.58 12.20 -9.13
CA ASP A 219 23.29 11.88 -7.88
C ASP A 219 23.19 12.98 -6.81
N ARG A 220 22.36 14.01 -7.01
CA ARG A 220 22.16 15.05 -5.98
C ARG A 220 21.39 14.47 -4.79
N PRO A 221 21.86 14.70 -3.54
CA PRO A 221 21.15 14.23 -2.37
C PRO A 221 19.74 14.82 -2.33
N PHE A 222 18.73 13.94 -2.32
CA PHE A 222 17.33 14.35 -2.23
C PHE A 222 17.09 15.10 -0.93
N SER A 223 16.41 16.24 -1.04
CA SER A 223 16.04 17.12 0.07
C SER A 223 15.35 16.34 1.18
N GLN A 224 16.04 16.14 2.30
CA GLN A 224 15.39 15.78 3.55
C GLN A 224 14.53 16.96 3.99
N GLY A 225 13.22 16.75 4.13
CA GLY A 225 12.30 17.78 4.62
C GLY A 225 11.96 18.85 3.59
N VAL A 226 11.19 18.49 2.57
CA VAL A 226 10.50 19.46 1.72
C VAL A 226 9.27 19.97 2.46
N ASP A 227 9.22 21.28 2.72
CA ASP A 227 7.98 21.93 3.14
C ASP A 227 7.03 21.97 1.93
N ILE A 228 6.06 21.06 1.96
CA ILE A 228 5.01 20.96 0.95
C ILE A 228 4.17 22.24 0.92
N ASP A 229 3.93 22.90 2.04
CA ASP A 229 3.14 24.12 2.04
C ASP A 229 3.95 25.29 1.41
N ALA A 230 5.28 25.37 1.64
CA ALA A 230 6.14 26.39 1.04
C ALA A 230 6.47 26.19 -0.45
N GLN A 231 6.60 24.95 -0.94
CA GLN A 231 6.84 24.69 -2.37
C GLN A 231 5.59 24.89 -3.25
N LEU A 232 4.42 25.03 -2.63
CA LEU A 232 3.13 25.10 -3.32
C LEU A 232 2.47 26.49 -3.28
N ASP A 233 3.10 27.46 -2.63
CA ASP A 233 2.73 28.89 -2.66
C ASP A 233 3.34 29.64 -3.86
N VAL A 234 4.04 28.93 -4.76
CA VAL A 234 4.44 29.49 -6.04
C VAL A 234 3.22 29.45 -6.97
N PRO A 235 2.66 30.60 -7.37
CA PRO A 235 1.56 30.62 -8.33
C PRO A 235 2.04 29.91 -9.61
N ALA A 236 1.20 29.03 -10.15
CA ALA A 236 1.40 28.53 -11.50
C ALA A 236 1.44 29.75 -12.42
N ASN A 237 2.58 29.98 -13.07
CA ASN A 237 2.65 30.88 -14.21
C ASN A 237 1.75 30.37 -15.33
#